data_AF-A0A6L4YUJ2-F1
#
_entry.id   AF-A0A6L4YUJ2-F1
#
_cell.length_a   1.000
_cell.length_b   1.000
_cell.length_c   1.000
_cell.angle_alpha   90.00
_cell.angle_beta   90.00
_cell.angle_gamma   90.00
#
_symmetry.space_group_name_H-M   'P 1'
#
loop_
_entity.id
_entity.type
_entity.pdbx_description
1 polymer ?
#
loop_
_entity_poly.entity_id
_entity_poly.type
_entity_poly.pdbx_seq_one_letter_code
_entity_poly.pdbx_strand_id
1 'polypeptide(L)' 'MVRNVEWNISERFPGCVVFGRSEEEVQVFNHNENKHQILDFTGWNEFYTFESMAKLFEFVISERT' A
#
# COMPACT_ATOMS: atom_id res chain seq x y z
N MET A 1 -0.91 -10.27 -21.41
CA MET A 1 0.29 -10.71 -20.68
C MET A 1 0.26 -10.02 -19.33
N VAL A 2 -0.04 -10.76 -18.26
CA VAL A 2 0.09 -10.23 -16.90
C VAL A 2 1.59 -10.16 -16.62
N ARG A 3 2.14 -8.96 -16.40
CA ARG A 3 3.52 -8.83 -15.93
C ARG A 3 3.60 -9.53 -14.58
N ASN A 4 4.49 -10.50 -14.45
CA ASN A 4 4.89 -11.04 -13.16
C ASN A 4 5.48 -9.88 -12.36
N VAL A 5 4.69 -9.25 -11.50
CA VAL A 5 5.21 -8.21 -10.64
C VAL A 5 6.02 -8.87 -9.56
N GLU A 6 7.31 -8.60 -9.61
CA GLU A 6 8.24 -9.06 -8.62
C GLU A 6 7.99 -8.28 -7.32
N TRP A 7 7.80 -9.02 -6.23
CA TRP A 7 7.65 -8.44 -4.92
C TRP A 7 8.99 -7.85 -4.46
N ASN A 8 9.20 -6.56 -4.73
CA ASN A 8 10.41 -5.84 -4.38
C ASN A 8 10.13 -4.53 -3.63
N ILE A 9 9.14 -4.55 -2.75
CA ILE A 9 8.69 -3.35 -2.03
C ILE A 9 9.81 -2.69 -1.22
N SER A 10 10.74 -3.49 -0.67
CA SER A 10 11.90 -2.99 0.08
C SER A 10 12.90 -2.22 -0.79
N GLU A 11 12.96 -2.54 -2.10
CA GLU A 11 13.79 -1.82 -3.06
C GLU A 11 13.08 -0.56 -3.57
N ARG A 12 11.76 -0.66 -3.81
CA ARG A 12 10.93 0.43 -4.33
C ARG A 12 10.67 1.52 -3.30
N PHE A 13 10.42 1.11 -2.05
CA PHE A 13 10.14 1.99 -0.92
C PHE A 13 11.02 1.61 0.27
N PRO A 14 12.31 1.95 0.24
CA PRO A 14 13.23 1.63 1.33
C PRO A 14 12.70 2.19 2.66
N GLY A 15 12.64 1.32 3.67
CA GLY A 15 12.14 1.67 5.00
C GLY A 15 10.63 1.74 5.13
N CYS A 16 9.84 1.33 4.12
CA CYS A 16 8.40 1.26 4.28
C CYS A 16 7.99 0.17 5.30
N VAL A 17 6.91 0.43 6.04
CA VAL A 17 6.25 -0.58 6.88
C VAL A 17 5.03 -1.10 6.14
N VAL A 18 4.91 -2.42 6.01
CA VAL A 18 3.74 -3.05 5.38
C VAL A 18 2.77 -3.49 6.46
N PHE A 19 1.51 -3.07 6.35
CA PHE A 19 0.45 -3.42 7.29
C PHE A 19 -0.44 -4.55 6.80
N GLY A 20 -0.59 -4.65 5.47
CA GLY A 20 -1.48 -5.62 4.85
C GLY A 20 -1.22 -5.74 3.35
N ARG A 21 -1.73 -6.84 2.78
CA ARG A 21 -1.60 -7.15 1.35
C ARG A 21 -2.79 -7.99 0.89
N SER A 22 -3.27 -7.72 -0.32
CA SER A 22 -4.13 -8.59 -1.12
C SER A 22 -3.46 -8.94 -2.45
N GLU A 23 -4.19 -9.56 -3.38
CA GLU A 23 -3.71 -9.82 -4.75
C GLU A 23 -3.62 -8.53 -5.59
N GLU A 24 -4.37 -7.51 -5.21
CA GLU A 24 -4.50 -6.25 -5.97
C GLU A 24 -3.83 -5.07 -5.27
N GLU A 25 -3.71 -5.12 -3.94
CA GLU A 25 -3.35 -3.94 -3.13
C GLU A 25 -2.34 -4.25 -2.03
N VAL A 26 -1.60 -3.22 -1.64
CA VAL A 26 -0.67 -3.25 -0.50
C VAL A 26 -0.89 -2.02 0.37
N GLN A 27 -1.18 -2.24 1.65
CA GLN A 27 -1.32 -1.18 2.65
C GLN A 27 0.04 -0.91 3.31
N VAL A 28 0.54 0.31 3.22
CA VAL A 28 1.89 0.68 3.70
C VAL A 28 1.93 2.00 4.46
N PHE A 29 2.97 2.16 5.27
CA PHE A 29 3.51 3.46 5.66
C PHE A 29 4.83 3.68 4.94
N ASN A 30 4.86 4.66 4.03
CA ASN A 30 6.04 5.05 3.31
C ASN A 30 6.79 6.10 4.13
N HIS A 31 7.88 5.68 4.77
CA HIS A 31 8.69 6.54 5.62
C HIS A 31 9.32 7.73 4.88
N ASN A 32 9.67 7.57 3.60
CA ASN A 32 10.34 8.61 2.83
C ASN A 32 9.39 9.78 2.51
N GLU A 33 8.12 9.47 2.28
CA GLU A 33 7.08 10.47 2.01
C GLU A 33 6.28 10.85 3.26
N ASN A 34 6.48 10.14 4.37
CA ASN A 34 5.69 10.25 5.60
C ASN A 34 4.17 10.10 5.36
N LYS A 35 3.79 9.10 4.57
CA LYS A 35 2.39 8.85 4.17
C LYS A 35 1.92 7.45 4.52
N HIS A 36 0.63 7.33 4.83
CA HIS A 36 -0.08 6.05 4.88
C HIS A 36 -0.79 5.85 3.54
N GLN A 37 -0.53 4.76 2.84
CA GLN A 37 -0.93 4.57 1.45
C GLN A 37 -1.53 3.18 1.21
N ILE A 38 -2.41 3.10 0.22
CA ILE A 38 -2.78 1.86 -0.45
C ILE A 38 -2.18 1.93 -1.85
N LEU A 39 -1.31 0.97 -2.16
CA LEU A 39 -0.62 0.86 -3.43
C LEU A 39 -1.22 -0.28 -4.25
N ASP A 40 -1.36 -0.07 -5.56
CA ASP A 40 -1.60 -1.12 -6.55
C ASP A 40 -0.42 -2.11 -6.57
N PHE A 41 -0.70 -3.40 -6.35
CA PHE A 41 0.31 -4.45 -6.39
C PHE A 41 0.95 -4.61 -7.77
N THR A 42 0.25 -4.23 -8.86
CA THR A 42 0.74 -4.46 -10.22
C THR A 42 1.73 -3.40 -10.74
N GLY A 43 1.67 -2.19 -10.19
CA GLY A 43 2.51 -1.07 -10.63
C GLY A 43 3.17 -0.29 -9.51
N TRP A 44 2.83 -0.59 -8.24
CA TRP A 44 3.17 0.24 -7.08
C TRP A 44 2.61 1.67 -7.17
N ASN A 45 1.52 1.84 -7.94
CA ASN A 45 0.87 3.13 -8.08
C ASN A 45 0.04 3.42 -6.84
N GLU A 46 0.00 4.68 -6.42
CA GLU A 46 -0.84 5.10 -5.30
C GLU A 46 -2.32 5.08 -5.71
N PHE A 47 -3.14 4.27 -5.03
CA PHE A 47 -4.60 4.34 -5.14
C PHE A 47 -5.17 5.37 -4.16
N TYR A 48 -4.72 5.31 -2.90
CA TYR A 48 -5.22 6.14 -1.82
C TYR A 48 -4.09 6.56 -0.89
N THR A 49 -4.18 7.80 -0.37
CA THR A 49 -3.33 8.33 0.70
C THR A 49 -4.18 8.78 1.87
N PHE A 50 -3.67 8.56 3.08
CA PHE A 50 -4.34 8.88 4.33
C PHE A 50 -3.43 9.69 5.26
N GLU A 51 -4.05 10.60 6.01
CA GLU A 51 -3.36 11.45 7.00
C GLU A 51 -2.89 10.65 8.23
N SER A 52 -3.46 9.46 8.47
CA SER A 52 -3.09 8.61 9.60
C SER A 52 -3.38 7.13 9.31
N MET A 53 -2.71 6.25 10.07
CA MET A 53 -2.98 4.81 10.05
C MET A 53 -4.43 4.48 10.42
N ALA A 54 -5.02 5.23 11.36
CA ALA A 54 -6.42 5.03 11.74
C ALA A 54 -7.37 5.25 10.55
N LYS A 55 -7.16 6.31 9.76
CA LYS A 55 -7.97 6.61 8.58
C LYS A 55 -7.83 5.55 7.50
N LEU A 56 -6.62 5.03 7.29
CA LEU A 56 -6.38 3.92 6.39
C LEU A 56 -7.18 2.68 6.83
N PHE A 57 -7.12 2.31 8.12
CA PHE A 57 -7.84 1.14 8.62
C PHE A 57 -9.36 1.32 8.59
N GLU A 58 -9.87 2.51 8.92
CA GLU A 58 -11.29 2.84 8.78
C GLU A 58 -11.77 2.57 7.35
N PHE A 59 -11.03 3.05 6.35
CA PHE A 59 -11.35 2.85 4.93
C PHE A 59 -11.33 1.37 4.53
N VAL A 60 -10.28 0.64 4.90
CA VAL A 60 -10.14 -0.79 4.55
C VAL A 60 -11.25 -1.64 5.17
N ILE A 61 -11.68 -1.33 6.39
CA ILE A 61 -12.76 -2.04 7.06
C ILE A 61 -14.12 -1.69 6.44
N SER A 62 -14.37 -0.41 6.14
CA SER A 62 -15.66 0.02 5.58
C SER A 62 -15.92 -0.50 4.18
N GLU A 63 -14.91 -0.53 3.30
CA GLU A 63 -15.06 -1.05 1.93
C GLU A 63 -15.33 -2.57 1.87
N ARG A 64 -15.07 -3.29 2.98
CA ARG A 64 -15.19 -4.76 3.05
C ARG A 64 -16.45 -5.24 3.78
N THR A 65 -17.32 -4.31 4.22
CA THR A 65 -18.57 -4.60 4.92
C THR A 65 -19.76 -4.28 4.04
#